data_AF-A0A915E4U2-F1
#
_entry.id   AF-A0A915E4U2-F1
#
_cell.length_a   1.000
_cell.length_b   1.000
_cell.length_c   1.000
_cell.angle_alpha   90.00
_cell.angle_beta   90.00
_cell.angle_gamma   90.00
#
_symmetry.space_group_name_H-M   'P 1'
#
loop_
_entity.id
_entity.type
_entity.pdbx_description
1 polymer ?
#
loop_
_entity_poly.entity_id
_entity_poly.type
_entity_poly.pdbx_seq_one_letter_code
_entity_poly.pdbx_strand_id
1 'polypeptide(L)'
;MEKRVYSKFYDVPRRPFQKKRLDHRVKLTLAKIRKRGRDLLTLKDKDPKRLFVGNALLRRLLRIGVIGEDKLKLDYVLGLRVEDFMKRHLQTQVFKLGLENLRLPVVVRDVSGAAI
;
A
#
# COMPACT_ATOMS: atom_id res chain seq x y z
N MET A 1 -31.01 18.63 -5.66
CA MET A 1 -30.36 17.30 -5.54
C MET A 1 -28.85 17.49 -5.68
N GLU A 2 -28.10 17.16 -4.64
CA GLU A 2 -26.64 17.28 -4.63
C GLU A 2 -25.99 16.24 -5.55
N LYS A 3 -25.01 16.65 -6.38
CA LYS A 3 -24.36 15.75 -7.33
C LYS A 3 -23.43 14.79 -6.59
N ARG A 4 -23.61 13.48 -6.77
CA ARG A 4 -22.73 12.46 -6.18
C ARG A 4 -21.34 12.52 -6.83
N VAL A 5 -20.29 12.62 -6.02
CA VAL A 5 -18.90 12.65 -6.50
C VAL A 5 -18.37 11.22 -6.64
N TYR A 6 -17.91 10.86 -7.84
CA TYR A 6 -17.27 9.59 -8.14
C TYR A 6 -15.78 9.79 -8.41
N SER A 7 -14.95 8.79 -8.08
CA SER A 7 -13.50 8.85 -8.33
C SER A 7 -12.94 7.52 -8.84
N LYS A 8 -11.85 7.59 -9.61
CA LYS A 8 -11.17 6.39 -10.13
C LYS A 8 -10.23 5.80 -9.07
N PHE A 9 -10.28 4.48 -8.91
CA PHE A 9 -9.46 3.72 -7.95
C PHE A 9 -8.27 2.97 -8.60
N TYR A 10 -8.11 3.06 -9.92
CA TYR A 10 -6.99 2.48 -10.65
C TYR A 10 -6.45 3.47 -11.69
N ASP A 11 -5.20 3.26 -12.06
CA ASP A 11 -4.58 3.97 -13.17
C ASP A 11 -4.26 2.98 -14.30
N VAL A 12 -4.38 3.43 -15.54
CA VAL A 12 -4.10 2.61 -16.72
C VAL A 12 -2.60 2.66 -16.97
N PRO A 13 -1.90 1.52 -17.08
CA PRO A 13 -0.48 1.54 -17.40
C PRO A 13 -0.25 2.23 -18.74
N ARG A 14 0.80 3.07 -18.79
CA ARG A 14 1.24 3.73 -20.03
C ARG A 14 1.54 2.73 -21.16
N ARG A 15 1.93 1.50 -20.82
CA ARG A 15 2.17 0.40 -21.76
C ARG A 15 1.15 -0.73 -21.51
N PRO A 16 0.20 -0.98 -22.41
CA PRO A 16 -0.96 -1.84 -22.14
C PRO A 16 -0.67 -3.34 -22.02
N PHE A 17 0.43 -3.86 -22.61
CA PHE A 17 0.65 -5.31 -22.74
C PHE A 17 1.67 -5.93 -21.77
N GLN A 18 2.24 -5.18 -20.82
CA GLN A 18 3.38 -5.71 -20.04
C GLN A 18 3.01 -6.46 -18.75
N LYS A 19 1.86 -6.22 -18.08
CA LYS A 19 1.47 -6.91 -16.81
C LYS A 19 -0.05 -6.96 -16.55
N LYS A 20 -0.49 -7.87 -15.66
CA LYS A 20 -1.89 -8.07 -15.24
C LYS A 20 -2.49 -6.85 -14.52
N ARG A 21 -3.78 -6.59 -14.75
CA ARG A 21 -4.53 -5.38 -14.32
C ARG A 21 -4.71 -5.20 -12.80
N LEU A 22 -4.70 -6.28 -12.01
CA LEU A 22 -5.07 -6.22 -10.58
C LEU A 22 -4.12 -5.36 -9.74
N ASP A 23 -2.83 -5.34 -10.09
CA ASP A 23 -1.81 -4.60 -9.36
C ASP A 23 -2.01 -3.07 -9.36
N HIS A 24 -2.71 -2.52 -10.34
CA HIS A 24 -2.71 -1.08 -10.58
C HIS A 24 -3.44 -0.27 -9.51
N ARG A 25 -4.41 -0.89 -8.83
CA ARG A 25 -5.12 -0.30 -7.69
C ARG A 25 -4.20 -0.08 -6.48
N VAL A 26 -3.43 -1.11 -6.14
CA VAL A 26 -2.45 -1.06 -5.04
C VAL A 26 -1.31 -0.12 -5.40
N LYS A 27 -0.81 -0.18 -6.65
CA LYS A 27 0.20 0.76 -7.16
C LYS A 27 -0.25 2.21 -7.07
N LEU A 28 -1.50 2.53 -7.44
CA LEU A 28 -2.03 3.88 -7.33
C LEU A 28 -2.12 4.34 -5.87
N THR A 29 -2.56 3.46 -4.98
CA THR A 29 -2.63 3.77 -3.54
C THR A 29 -1.24 4.04 -2.95
N LEU A 30 -0.26 3.18 -3.28
CA LEU A 30 1.13 3.35 -2.90
C LEU A 30 1.73 4.65 -3.46
N ALA A 31 1.41 5.00 -4.71
CA ALA A 31 1.85 6.25 -5.33
C ALA A 31 1.30 7.48 -4.59
N LYS A 32 0.03 7.47 -4.18
CA LYS A 32 -0.58 8.55 -3.38
C LYS A 32 0.10 8.70 -2.01
N ILE A 33 0.40 7.59 -1.34
CA ILE A 33 1.08 7.58 -0.04
C ILE A 33 2.51 8.14 -0.19
N ARG A 34 3.27 7.66 -1.17
CA ARG A 34 4.63 8.15 -1.46
C ARG A 34 4.66 9.62 -1.86
N LYS A 35 3.66 10.09 -2.63
CA LYS A 35 3.54 11.51 -2.98
C LYS A 35 3.40 12.36 -1.72
N ARG A 36 2.46 12.01 -0.83
CA ARG A 36 2.31 12.70 0.47
C ARG A 36 3.60 12.66 1.31
N GLY A 37 4.28 11.51 1.34
CA GLY A 37 5.57 11.37 2.03
C GLY A 37 6.62 12.35 1.50
N ARG A 38 6.78 12.44 0.18
CA ARG A 38 7.72 13.39 -0.45
C ARG A 38 7.37 14.85 -0.12
N ASP A 39 6.09 15.21 -0.26
CA ASP A 39 5.63 16.58 0.02
C ASP A 39 5.95 17.01 1.47
N LEU A 40 5.85 16.06 2.41
CA LEU A 40 6.15 16.30 3.83
C LEU A 40 7.65 16.35 4.13
N LEU A 41 8.49 15.59 3.41
CA LEU A 41 9.94 15.58 3.59
C LEU A 41 10.62 16.84 3.03
N THR A 42 9.96 17.56 2.12
CA THR A 42 10.44 18.87 1.65
C THR A 42 10.33 19.96 2.73
N LEU A 43 9.41 19.81 3.69
CA LEU A 43 9.21 20.76 4.79
C LEU A 43 10.27 20.58 5.89
N LYS A 44 10.47 21.60 6.73
CA LYS A 44 11.42 21.54 7.85
C LYS A 44 10.92 20.59 8.93
N ASP A 45 11.84 19.97 9.68
CA ASP A 45 11.48 18.92 10.66
C ASP A 45 10.52 19.39 11.76
N LYS A 46 10.58 20.67 12.12
CA LYS A 46 9.75 21.27 13.19
C LYS A 46 8.47 21.94 12.66
N ASP A 47 8.19 21.85 11.35
CA ASP A 47 6.97 22.45 10.81
C ASP A 47 5.71 21.74 11.38
N PRO A 48 4.70 22.49 11.84
CA PRO A 48 3.51 21.91 12.47
C PRO A 48 2.74 21.01 11.50
N LYS A 49 2.74 21.35 10.20
CA LYS A 49 2.13 20.52 9.14
C LYS A 49 2.83 19.18 9.00
N ARG A 50 4.17 19.15 9.06
CA ARG A 50 4.95 17.93 8.93
C ARG A 50 4.72 17.00 10.13
N LEU A 51 4.72 17.55 11.34
CA LEU A 51 4.46 16.80 12.56
C LEU A 51 3.04 16.22 12.57
N PHE A 52 2.02 17.03 12.27
CA PHE A 52 0.64 16.58 12.34
C PHE A 52 0.30 15.57 11.24
N VAL A 53 0.51 15.93 9.97
CA VAL A 53 0.14 15.09 8.83
C VAL A 53 1.06 13.86 8.73
N GLY A 54 2.34 14.01 9.06
CA GLY A 54 3.30 12.91 9.11
C GLY A 54 2.91 11.86 10.15
N ASN A 55 2.62 12.28 11.38
CA ASN A 55 2.18 11.36 12.43
C ASN A 55 0.83 10.70 12.10
N ALA A 56 -0.11 11.44 11.50
CA ALA A 56 -1.37 10.88 11.04
C ALA A 56 -1.17 9.81 9.94
N LEU A 57 -0.24 10.03 9.02
CA LEU A 57 0.09 9.08 7.96
C LEU A 57 0.74 7.82 8.53
N LEU A 58 1.68 7.96 9.46
CA LEU A 58 2.33 6.83 10.14
C LEU A 58 1.32 6.00 10.95
N ARG A 59 0.45 6.65 11.73
CA ARG A 59 -0.63 5.97 12.47
C ARG A 59 -1.56 5.16 11.56
N ARG A 60 -1.91 5.71 10.40
CA ARG A 60 -2.74 4.98 9.42
C ARG A 60 -2.03 3.73 8.90
N LEU A 61 -0.73 3.81 8.61
CA LEU A 61 0.06 2.69 8.11
C LEU A 61 0.30 1.61 9.17
N LEU A 62 0.47 2.02 10.44
CA LEU A 62 0.55 1.12 11.59
C LEU A 62 -0.77 0.35 11.76
N ARG A 63 -1.93 1.03 11.67
CA ARG A 63 -3.25 0.38 11.79
C ARG A 63 -3.53 -0.64 10.69
N ILE A 64 -3.05 -0.42 9.47
CA ILE A 64 -3.15 -1.41 8.38
C ILE A 64 -2.10 -2.53 8.59
N GLY A 65 -1.07 -2.27 9.38
CA GLY A 65 0.05 -3.18 9.64
C GLY A 65 1.08 -3.23 8.51
N VAL A 66 1.10 -2.25 7.61
CA VAL A 66 2.10 -2.22 6.53
C VAL A 66 3.50 -1.87 7.08
N ILE A 67 3.54 -1.10 8.17
CA ILE A 67 4.75 -0.70 8.89
C ILE A 67 4.69 -1.30 10.32
N GLY A 68 5.83 -1.78 10.82
CA GLY A 68 6.00 -2.21 12.21
C GLY A 68 6.40 -1.07 13.14
N GLU A 69 6.25 -1.26 14.44
CA GLU A 69 6.50 -0.24 15.47
C GLU A 69 7.94 0.30 15.44
N ASP A 70 8.91 -0.55 15.08
CA ASP A 70 10.33 -0.19 15.00
C ASP A 70 10.66 0.81 13.88
N LYS A 71 9.76 0.95 12.89
CA LYS A 71 9.99 1.70 11.64
C LYS A 71 9.06 2.91 11.52
N LEU A 72 8.72 3.55 12.63
CA LEU A 72 7.89 4.75 12.72
C LEU A 72 8.64 6.04 12.34
N LYS A 73 9.30 6.04 11.18
CA LYS A 73 9.88 7.26 10.57
C LYS A 73 9.30 7.50 9.20
N LEU A 74 9.21 8.77 8.81
CA LEU A 74 8.60 9.18 7.54
C LEU A 74 9.39 8.67 6.32
N ASP A 75 10.70 8.48 6.45
CA ASP A 75 11.56 7.99 5.36
C ASP A 75 11.21 6.55 4.94
N TYR A 76 10.79 5.71 5.89
CA TYR A 76 10.41 4.32 5.60
C TYR A 76 9.17 4.23 4.69
N VAL A 77 8.32 5.25 4.68
CA VAL A 77 7.16 5.34 3.79
C VAL A 77 7.59 5.33 2.32
N LEU A 78 8.76 5.89 2.01
CA LEU A 78 9.30 5.88 0.65
C LEU A 78 9.85 4.51 0.25
N GLY A 79 10.19 3.62 1.19
CA GLY A 79 10.71 2.28 0.94
C GLY A 79 9.65 1.20 0.71
N LEU A 80 8.36 1.54 0.88
CA LEU A 80 7.27 0.56 0.79
C LEU A 80 7.16 -0.08 -0.60
N ARG A 81 6.95 -1.40 -0.62
CA ARG A 81 6.71 -2.20 -1.83
C ARG A 81 5.24 -2.58 -1.93
N VAL A 82 4.85 -3.05 -3.12
CA VAL A 82 3.48 -3.53 -3.38
C VAL A 82 3.17 -4.78 -2.55
N GLU A 83 4.17 -5.64 -2.36
CA GLU A 83 4.10 -6.88 -1.57
C GLU A 83 3.63 -6.64 -0.12
N ASP A 84 4.06 -5.54 0.50
CA ASP A 84 3.72 -5.22 1.89
C ASP A 84 2.22 -4.99 2.07
N PHE A 85 1.56 -4.44 1.06
CA PHE A 85 0.10 -4.29 1.02
C PHE A 85 -0.60 -5.60 0.66
N MET A 86 -0.02 -6.39 -0.25
CA MET A 86 -0.62 -7.66 -0.66
C MET A 86 -0.71 -8.66 0.49
N LYS A 87 0.29 -8.65 1.38
CA LYS A 87 0.32 -9.47 2.61
C LYS A 87 -0.77 -9.10 3.61
N ARG A 88 -1.41 -7.93 3.48
CA ARG A 88 -2.47 -7.44 4.37
C ARG A 88 -3.87 -7.61 3.79
N HIS A 89 -4.01 -8.15 2.58
CA HIS A 89 -5.32 -8.53 2.06
C HIS A 89 -5.93 -9.64 2.93
N LEU A 90 -7.25 -9.54 3.16
CA LEU A 90 -7.98 -10.56 3.92
C LEU A 90 -7.72 -11.95 3.34
N GLN A 91 -7.74 -12.09 2.01
CA GLN A 91 -7.44 -13.35 1.33
C GLN A 91 -6.08 -13.95 1.71
N THR A 92 -5.01 -13.14 1.77
CA THR A 92 -3.68 -13.66 2.15
C THR A 92 -3.57 -13.90 3.65
N GLN A 93 -4.36 -13.21 4.47
CA GLN A 93 -4.43 -13.43 5.91
C GLN A 93 -5.19 -14.72 6.25
N VAL A 94 -6.35 -14.94 5.64
CA VAL A 94 -7.16 -16.16 5.82
C VAL A 94 -6.39 -17.39 5.35
N PHE A 95 -5.71 -17.29 4.20
CA PHE A 95 -4.81 -18.34 3.73
C PHE A 95 -3.71 -18.69 4.74
N LYS A 96 -3.08 -17.68 5.36
CA LYS A 96 -2.05 -17.89 6.40
C LYS A 96 -2.59 -18.50 7.69
N LEU A 97 -3.83 -18.20 8.05
CA LEU A 97 -4.48 -18.70 9.26
C LEU A 97 -5.01 -20.14 9.08
N GLY A 98 -4.87 -20.73 7.89
CA GLY A 98 -5.30 -22.11 7.63
C GLY A 98 -6.82 -22.29 7.70
N LEU A 99 -7.58 -21.19 7.58
CA LEU A 99 -9.04 -21.19 7.67
C LEU A 99 -9.72 -21.53 6.33
N GLU A 100 -8.95 -21.92 5.31
CA GLU A 100 -9.41 -22.18 3.95
C GLU A 100 -9.20 -23.65 3.53
N ASN A 101 -10.31 -24.32 3.17
CA ASN A 101 -10.35 -25.63 2.52
C ASN A 101 -10.39 -25.58 0.99
N LEU A 102 -10.22 -24.41 0.35
CA LEU A 102 -10.30 -24.30 -1.11
C LEU A 102 -9.22 -23.40 -1.72
N ARG A 103 -8.43 -24.03 -2.58
CA ARG A 103 -7.37 -23.49 -3.44
C ARG A 103 -7.86 -22.30 -4.27
N LEU A 104 -7.50 -21.07 -3.88
CA LEU A 104 -7.47 -19.93 -4.80
C LEU A 104 -6.04 -19.39 -4.91
N PRO A 105 -5.38 -19.53 -6.07
CA PRO A 105 -4.01 -19.09 -6.24
C PRO A 105 -3.96 -17.56 -6.30
N VAL A 106 -3.71 -16.91 -5.16
CA VAL A 106 -3.09 -15.59 -5.18
C VAL A 106 -1.62 -15.85 -5.46
N VAL A 107 -1.21 -15.64 -6.70
CA VAL A 107 0.18 -15.73 -7.14
C VAL A 107 1.00 -14.65 -6.43
N VAL A 108 1.35 -14.90 -5.17
CA VAL A 108 2.47 -14.27 -4.48
C VAL A 108 3.66 -15.12 -4.89
N ARG A 109 4.30 -14.76 -6.00
CA ARG A 109 5.60 -15.36 -6.33
C ARG A 109 6.56 -14.86 -5.28
N ASP A 110 7.00 -15.74 -4.39
CA ASP A 110 8.21 -15.51 -3.63
C ASP A 110 9.38 -15.33 -4.62
N VAL A 111 10.39 -14.58 -4.20
CA VAL A 111 11.66 -14.41 -4.93
C VAL A 111 12.37 -15.74 -5.23
N SER A 112 11.93 -16.85 -4.63
CA SER A 112 12.43 -18.23 -4.81
C SER A 112 11.65 -19.06 -5.83
N GLY A 113 10.59 -18.54 -6.48
CA GLY A 113 9.89 -19.26 -7.55
C GLY A 113 9.11 -20.52 -7.12
N ALA A 114 9.02 -20.81 -5.84
CA ALA A 114 8.18 -21.90 -5.34
C ALA A 114 6.70 -21.50 -5.38
N ALA A 115 5.89 -22.35 -6.02
CA ALA A 115 4.44 -22.21 -6.02
C ALA A 115 3.88 -22.68 -4.67
N ILE A 116 3.05 -21.83 -4.07
CA ILE A 116 2.00 -22.25 -3.14
C ILE A 116 0.72 -22.44 -3.97
#